data_AF-A0A7S4FM65-F1
#
_entry.id   AF-A0A7S4FM65-F1
#
_cell.length_a   1.000
_cell.length_b   1.000
_cell.length_c   1.000
_cell.angle_alpha   90.00
_cell.angle_beta   90.00
_cell.angle_gamma   90.00
#
_symmetry.space_group_name_H-M   'P 1'
#
loop_
_entity.id
_entity.type
_entity.pdbx_description
1 polymer ?
#
loop_
_entity_poly.entity_id
_entity_poly.type
_entity_poly.pdbx_seq_one_letter_code
_entity_poly.pdbx_strand_id
1 'polypeptide(L)'
;LAIAAPVVGSIKLYLQPASSAIPVTYDTDGRLQRTIYLYALNPPPSFDLQEAIKWLEQCCGNVSRNLVFQTKAHALIEFATSTSASSSLHYNGRCFQTVYVGVE
;
A
#
# COMPACT_ATOMS: atom_id res chain seq x y z
N LEU A 1 -29.89 -7.56 -15.52
CA LEU A 1 -28.68 -7.11 -14.80
C LEU A 1 -27.68 -8.25 -14.83
N ALA A 2 -26.58 -8.10 -15.56
CA ALA A 2 -25.46 -9.05 -15.42
C ALA A 2 -24.79 -8.76 -14.07
N ILE A 3 -24.71 -9.77 -13.20
CA ILE A 3 -24.01 -9.68 -11.92
C ILE A 3 -22.55 -10.00 -12.25
N ALA A 4 -21.68 -8.99 -12.22
CA ALA A 4 -20.25 -9.19 -12.42
C ALA A 4 -19.72 -10.19 -11.36
N ALA A 5 -19.11 -11.28 -11.82
CA ALA A 5 -18.58 -12.30 -10.92
C ALA A 5 -17.34 -11.78 -10.17
N PRO A 6 -17.18 -12.09 -8.87
CA PRO A 6 -15.95 -11.79 -8.16
C PRO A 6 -14.81 -12.61 -8.76
N VAL A 7 -13.77 -11.94 -9.24
CA VAL A 7 -12.54 -12.57 -9.73
C VAL A 7 -11.49 -12.49 -8.64
N VAL A 8 -10.94 -13.64 -8.27
CA VAL A 8 -9.76 -13.69 -7.39
C VAL A 8 -8.54 -13.44 -8.26
N GLY A 9 -7.82 -12.35 -7.97
CA GLY A 9 -6.55 -12.09 -8.62
C GLY A 9 -5.44 -11.79 -7.63
N SER A 10 -4.22 -11.78 -8.14
CA SER A 10 -3.03 -11.42 -7.36
C SER A 10 -2.36 -10.23 -7.99
N ILE A 11 -2.11 -9.19 -7.21
CA ILE A 11 -1.35 -8.02 -7.62
C ILE A 11 -0.05 -7.93 -6.83
N LYS A 12 1.05 -7.55 -7.49
CA LYS A 12 2.30 -7.27 -6.78
C LYS A 12 2.24 -5.89 -6.17
N LEU A 13 2.45 -5.83 -4.87
CA LEU A 13 2.61 -4.58 -4.14
C LEU A 13 4.09 -4.23 -4.06
N TYR A 14 4.39 -2.97 -4.34
CA TYR A 14 5.73 -2.43 -4.24
C TYR A 14 5.81 -1.45 -3.09
N LEU A 15 6.79 -1.65 -2.22
CA LEU A 15 6.98 -0.89 -0.99
C LEU A 15 8.39 -0.34 -0.99
N GLN A 16 8.51 0.96 -0.75
CA GLN A 16 9.80 1.62 -0.62
C GLN A 16 9.76 2.68 0.49
N PRO A 17 10.90 3.03 1.09
CA PRO A 17 10.96 4.15 2.03
C PRO A 17 10.38 5.42 1.40
N ALA A 18 9.58 6.18 2.15
CA ALA A 18 9.03 7.43 1.63
C ALA A 18 10.13 8.44 1.28
N SER A 19 11.27 8.41 1.96
CA SER A 19 12.47 9.21 1.63
C SER A 19 13.06 8.94 0.25
N SER A 20 12.74 7.81 -0.39
CA SER A 20 13.13 7.50 -1.77
C SER A 20 12.15 8.08 -2.80
N ALA A 21 10.92 8.40 -2.37
CA ALA A 21 9.86 8.93 -3.21
C ALA A 21 9.63 10.45 -3.00
N ILE A 22 9.97 10.97 -1.83
CA ILE A 22 9.74 12.34 -1.37
C ILE A 22 11.09 12.94 -0.92
N PRO A 23 11.42 14.18 -1.31
CA PRO A 23 12.65 14.84 -0.86
C PRO A 23 12.76 14.90 0.68
N VAL A 24 13.94 14.56 1.20
CA VAL A 24 14.22 14.45 2.65
C VAL A 24 14.12 15.79 3.39
N THR A 25 14.14 16.91 2.66
CA THR A 25 13.99 18.28 3.21
C THR A 25 12.66 18.52 3.94
N TYR A 26 11.71 17.59 3.90
CA TYR A 26 10.43 17.67 4.60
C TYR A 26 10.36 16.81 5.89
N ASP A 27 11.44 16.14 6.32
CA ASP A 27 11.44 15.30 7.54
C ASP A 27 11.79 16.08 8.81
N THR A 28 10.86 16.86 9.36
CA THR A 28 11.12 17.63 10.59
C THR A 28 11.10 16.80 11.87
N ASP A 29 10.42 15.65 11.87
CA ASP A 29 10.11 14.89 13.09
C ASP A 29 10.48 13.39 13.01
N GLY A 30 11.30 13.00 12.04
CA GLY A 30 11.64 11.58 11.79
C GLY A 30 10.44 10.76 11.28
N ARG A 31 9.42 11.43 10.74
CA ARG A 31 8.20 10.81 10.21
C ARG A 31 8.48 10.11 8.88
N LEU A 32 9.39 10.63 8.06
CA LEU A 32 9.78 9.97 6.82
C LEU A 32 10.43 8.59 7.08
N GLN A 33 11.10 8.39 8.22
CA GLN A 33 11.62 7.08 8.62
C GLN A 33 10.54 6.06 9.02
N ARG A 34 9.34 6.53 9.36
CA ARG A 34 8.18 5.68 9.70
C ARG A 34 7.16 5.60 8.57
N THR A 35 7.45 6.27 7.45
CA THR A 35 6.54 6.36 6.31
C THR A 35 7.08 5.54 5.16
N ILE A 36 6.22 4.71 4.58
CA ILE A 36 6.49 3.98 3.35
C ILE A 36 5.62 4.52 2.23
N TYR A 37 6.14 4.36 1.01
CA TYR A 37 5.39 4.54 -0.20
C TYR A 37 5.00 3.17 -0.75
N LEU A 38 3.69 2.93 -0.80
CA LEU A 38 3.06 1.73 -1.37
C LEU A 38 2.55 2.07 -2.77
N TYR A 39 2.81 1.22 -3.75
CA TYR A 39 2.21 1.34 -5.07
C TYR A 39 2.00 -0.02 -5.71
N ALA A 40 1.06 -0.08 -6.63
CA ALA A 40 0.84 -1.26 -7.45
C ALA A 40 0.99 -0.91 -8.94
N LEU A 41 1.63 -1.79 -9.71
CA LEU A 41 1.79 -1.61 -11.15
C LEU A 41 0.65 -2.29 -11.90
N ASN A 42 0.04 -1.57 -12.85
CA ASN A 42 -1.10 -2.04 -13.65
C ASN A 42 -2.24 -2.65 -12.82
N PRO A 43 -2.77 -1.91 -11.83
CA PRO A 43 -3.87 -2.39 -11.00
C PRO A 43 -5.14 -2.59 -11.84
N PRO A 44 -5.96 -3.62 -11.54
CA PRO A 44 -7.29 -3.70 -12.11
C PRO A 44 -8.14 -2.50 -11.64
N PRO A 45 -9.17 -2.08 -12.41
CA PRO A 45 -9.98 -0.89 -12.10
C PRO A 45 -10.66 -0.93 -10.73
N SER A 46 -10.94 -2.13 -10.23
CA SER A 46 -11.61 -2.42 -8.96
C SER A 46 -10.64 -2.72 -7.82
N PHE A 47 -9.33 -2.51 -8.00
CA PHE A 47 -8.34 -2.68 -6.94
C PHE A 47 -8.46 -1.58 -5.88
N ASP A 48 -8.65 -1.99 -4.62
CA ASP A 48 -8.67 -1.09 -3.47
C ASP A 48 -7.37 -1.19 -2.65
N LEU A 49 -6.62 -0.10 -2.62
CA LEU A 49 -5.42 0.02 -1.79
C LEU A 49 -5.70 -0.05 -0.30
N GLN A 50 -6.92 0.28 0.15
CA GLN A 50 -7.24 0.21 1.57
C GLN A 50 -7.19 -1.22 2.09
N GLU A 51 -7.52 -2.22 1.27
CA GLU A 51 -7.34 -3.63 1.66
C GLU A 51 -5.86 -3.98 1.84
N ALA A 52 -5.01 -3.53 0.91
CA ALA A 52 -3.57 -3.72 1.01
C ALA A 52 -2.98 -3.04 2.26
N ILE A 53 -3.45 -1.84 2.60
CA ILE A 53 -3.02 -1.11 3.79
C ILE A 53 -3.45 -1.84 5.07
N LYS A 54 -4.69 -2.31 5.15
CA LYS A 54 -5.19 -3.10 6.30
C LYS A 54 -4.39 -4.40 6.48
N TRP A 55 -4.05 -5.06 5.39
CA TRP A 55 -3.21 -6.26 5.44
C TRP A 55 -1.81 -5.95 5.97
N LEU A 56 -1.18 -4.87 5.51
CA LEU A 56 0.11 -4.42 6.02
C LEU A 56 0.04 -4.05 7.51
N GLU A 57 -1.05 -3.42 7.94
CA GLU A 57 -1.29 -3.09 9.35
C GLU A 57 -1.34 -4.35 10.22
N GLN A 58 -2.06 -5.39 9.77
CA GLN A 58 -2.12 -6.68 10.47
C GLN A 58 -0.77 -7.39 10.53
N CYS A 59 0.02 -7.31 9.45
CA CYS A 59 1.30 -8.02 9.37
C CYS A 59 2.47 -7.28 10.03
N CYS A 60 2.47 -5.95 10.05
CA CYS A 60 3.64 -5.13 10.39
C CYS A 60 3.42 -4.26 11.62
N GLY A 61 2.17 -4.08 12.05
CA GLY A 61 1.78 -3.25 13.18
C GLY A 61 1.02 -2.00 12.78
N ASN A 62 0.60 -1.26 13.80
CA ASN A 62 -0.41 -0.22 13.71
C ASN A 62 -0.05 0.91 12.73
N VAL A 63 -0.99 1.28 11.86
CA VAL A 63 -0.86 2.39 10.92
C VAL A 63 -1.39 3.66 11.59
N SER A 64 -0.54 4.66 11.77
CA SER A 64 -0.96 5.93 12.37
C SER A 64 -1.75 6.79 11.40
N ARG A 65 -1.32 6.83 10.14
CA ARG A 65 -1.97 7.60 9.07
C ARG A 65 -1.71 6.93 7.73
N ASN A 66 -2.65 7.08 6.80
CA ASN A 66 -2.42 6.77 5.40
C ASN A 66 -2.96 7.88 4.49
N LEU A 67 -2.39 8.00 3.30
CA LEU A 67 -2.85 8.90 2.25
C LEU A 67 -2.89 8.11 0.94
N VAL A 68 -4.09 7.89 0.41
CA VAL A 68 -4.30 7.16 -0.84
C VAL A 68 -4.43 8.13 -2.01
N PHE A 69 -3.61 7.95 -3.04
CA PHE A 69 -3.67 8.71 -4.28
C PHE A 69 -4.54 7.97 -5.29
N GLN A 70 -5.82 8.35 -5.34
CA GLN A 70 -6.85 7.70 -6.18
C GLN A 70 -6.49 7.66 -7.68
N THR A 71 -5.64 8.56 -8.15
CA THR A 71 -5.30 8.69 -9.57
C THR A 71 -4.23 7.71 -10.07
N LYS A 72 -3.48 7.05 -9.17
CA LYS A 72 -2.31 6.25 -9.56
C LYS A 72 -2.18 4.91 -8.85
N ALA A 73 -3.15 4.50 -8.03
CA ALA A 73 -3.02 3.34 -7.15
C ALA A 73 -1.72 3.37 -6.32
N HIS A 74 -1.45 4.54 -5.75
CA HIS A 74 -0.33 4.76 -4.84
C HIS A 74 -0.88 5.15 -3.47
N ALA A 75 -0.11 4.91 -2.41
CA ALA A 75 -0.40 5.36 -1.07
C ALA A 75 0.87 5.70 -0.29
N LEU A 76 0.78 6.64 0.63
CA LEU A 76 1.74 6.82 1.71
C LEU A 76 1.16 6.22 2.99
N ILE A 77 1.95 5.44 3.71
CA ILE A 77 1.52 4.78 4.94
C ILE A 77 2.53 5.13 6.02
N GLU A 78 2.07 5.84 7.04
CA GLU A 78 2.84 6.17 8.23
C GLU A 78 2.52 5.16 9.33
N PHE A 79 3.50 4.34 9.70
CA PHE A 79 3.37 3.42 10.82
C PHE A 79 3.64 4.13 12.16
N ALA A 80 3.12 3.54 13.24
CA ALA A 80 3.39 4.04 14.59
C ALA A 80 4.90 4.02 14.94
N THR A 81 5.65 3.04 14.41
CA THR A 81 7.08 2.86 14.69
C THR A 81 7.91 2.69 13.42
N SER A 82 9.19 3.07 13.48
CA SER A 82 10.16 2.83 12.40
C SER A 82 10.43 1.34 12.19
N THR A 83 10.31 0.53 13.23
CA THR A 83 10.42 -0.94 13.16
C THR A 83 9.29 -1.54 12.32
N SER A 84 8.05 -1.09 12.52
CA SER A 84 6.89 -1.51 11.71
C SER A 84 7.05 -1.10 10.24
N ALA A 85 7.50 0.13 10.00
CA ALA A 85 7.80 0.60 8.64
C ALA A 85 8.89 -0.26 7.98
N SER A 86 9.99 -0.55 8.69
CA SER A 86 11.06 -1.40 8.18
C SER A 86 10.59 -2.83 7.92
N SER A 87 9.75 -3.38 8.80
CA SER A 87 9.20 -4.74 8.66
C SER A 87 8.29 -4.87 7.45
N SER A 88 7.54 -3.81 7.13
CA SER A 88 6.67 -3.78 5.95
C SER A 88 7.45 -3.89 4.63
N LEU A 89 8.69 -3.39 4.58
CA LEU A 89 9.53 -3.46 3.38
C LEU A 89 9.89 -4.90 2.98
N HIS A 90 9.85 -5.86 3.92
CA HIS A 90 10.04 -7.29 3.60
C HIS A 90 8.92 -7.87 2.71
N TYR A 91 7.78 -7.18 2.62
CA TYR A 91 6.67 -7.55 1.74
C TYR A 91 6.76 -6.89 0.36
N ASN A 92 7.79 -6.09 0.10
CA ASN A 92 8.02 -5.50 -1.22
C ASN A 92 8.12 -6.57 -2.31
N GLY A 93 7.33 -6.40 -3.37
CA GLY A 93 7.26 -7.32 -4.50
C GLY A 93 6.45 -8.60 -4.23
N ARG A 94 5.86 -8.76 -3.04
CA ARG A 94 4.99 -9.90 -2.76
C ARG A 94 3.63 -9.73 -3.43
N CYS A 95 3.06 -10.87 -3.81
CA CYS A 95 1.71 -10.95 -4.34
C CYS A 95 0.70 -10.78 -3.21
N PHE A 96 -0.16 -9.78 -3.35
CA PHE A 96 -1.34 -9.57 -2.54
C PHE A 96 -2.53 -10.15 -3.29
N GLN A 97 -3.17 -11.15 -2.69
CA GLN A 97 -4.43 -11.69 -3.21
C GLN A 97 -5.56 -10.76 -2.78
N THR A 98 -6.33 -10.31 -3.76
CA THR A 98 -7.50 -9.44 -3.55
C THR A 98 -8.61 -9.90 -4.48
N VAL A 99 -9.84 -9.72 -4.02
CA VAL A 99 -11.04 -10.03 -4.79
C VAL A 99 -11.49 -8.75 -5.45
N TYR A 100 -11.55 -8.73 -6.76
CA TYR A 100 -12.03 -7.57 -7.50
C TYR A 100 -13.18 -7.96 -8.42
N VAL A 101 -14.08 -7.01 -8.63
CA VAL A 101 -15.22 -7.20 -9.52
C VAL A 101 -14.70 -7.12 -10.95
N GLY A 102 -14.67 -8.25 -11.64
CA GLY A 102 -14.34 -8.32 -13.06
C GLY A 102 -15.57 -7.94 -13.88
N VAL A 103 -15.49 -6.86 -14.65
CA VAL A 103 -16.45 -6.62 -15.72
C VAL A 103 -15.85 -7.30 -16.95
N GLU A 104 -16.40 -8.45 -17.33
CA GLU A 104 -16.12 -9.08 -18.63
C GLU A 104 -16.61 -8.21 -19.79
#